data_AF-A0A941KL22-F1
#
_entry.id   AF-A0A941KL22-F1
#
_cell.length_a   1.000
_cell.length_b   1.000
_cell.length_c   1.000
_cell.angle_alpha   90.00
_cell.angle_beta   90.00
_cell.angle_gamma   90.00
#
_symmetry.space_group_name_H-M   'P 1'
#
loop_
_entity.id
_entity.type
_entity.pdbx_description
1 polymer ?
#
loop_
_entity_poly.entity_id
_entity_poly.type
_entity_poly.pdbx_seq_one_letter_code
_entity_poly.pdbx_strand_id
1 'polypeptide(L)'
;MSIPRYGFYLTILLAIVTLGISGAMSLGALVDDPGANGYARSIFALYFSRDLADLSFLNGAEGAPMRAELMRIQALDLYYPLAYGGMAFVFFASLGLRGVKLAWLGVILAALTIGADLAENEVANRILADLEAGADPTERLDAMWGHTWIKWGFIAGYAAVMGAIMVLARRRLLAVFPILAAGGAGAAYVSAADPLVFNWAYQLLIPFMLSIPVAAFMYSRAE
;
A
#
# COMPACT_ATOMS: atom_id res chain seq x y z
N MET A 1 -27.88 16.98 12.91
CA MET A 1 -26.43 17.26 12.84
C MET A 1 -25.95 16.87 11.45
N SER A 2 -25.71 17.84 10.55
CA SER A 2 -25.37 17.56 9.15
C SER A 2 -24.05 16.82 9.08
N ILE A 3 -24.05 15.56 8.66
CA ILE A 3 -22.79 14.80 8.57
C ILE A 3 -21.88 15.48 7.55
N PRO A 4 -20.63 15.85 7.88
CA PRO A 4 -19.90 16.85 7.11
C PRO A 4 -19.51 16.31 5.73
N ARG A 5 -20.11 16.88 4.68
CA ARG A 5 -19.69 16.64 3.27
C ARG A 5 -18.19 16.89 3.07
N TYR A 6 -17.59 17.72 3.91
CA TYR A 6 -16.16 18.03 3.95
C TYR A 6 -15.26 16.81 4.09
N GLY A 7 -15.67 15.76 4.81
CA GLY A 7 -14.87 14.54 4.92
C GLY A 7 -14.66 13.88 3.55
N PHE A 8 -15.70 13.79 2.72
CA PHE A 8 -15.58 13.24 1.37
C PHE A 8 -14.76 14.13 0.43
N TYR A 9 -14.83 15.46 0.56
CA TYR A 9 -13.94 16.36 -0.20
C TYR A 9 -12.48 16.19 0.21
N LEU A 10 -12.20 16.03 1.50
CA LEU A 10 -10.87 15.73 2.00
C LEU A 10 -10.37 14.37 1.49
N THR A 11 -11.23 13.34 1.41
CA THR A 11 -10.88 12.07 0.75
C THR A 11 -10.43 12.28 -0.70
N ILE A 12 -11.15 13.10 -1.48
CA ILE A 12 -10.78 13.38 -2.87
C ILE A 12 -9.45 14.13 -2.95
N LEU A 13 -9.24 15.12 -2.08
CA LEU A 13 -7.96 15.84 -2.00
C LEU A 13 -6.80 14.88 -1.68
N LEU A 14 -6.97 14.01 -0.68
CA LEU A 14 -5.95 13.02 -0.31
C LEU A 14 -5.70 12.00 -1.43
N ALA A 15 -6.71 11.68 -2.24
CA ALA A 15 -6.53 10.85 -3.44
C ALA A 15 -5.63 11.54 -4.48
N ILE A 16 -5.82 12.85 -4.71
CA ILE A 16 -4.96 13.64 -5.61
C ILE A 16 -3.53 13.67 -5.07
N VAL A 17 -3.35 13.89 -3.77
CA VAL A 17 -2.02 13.85 -3.12
C VAL A 17 -1.38 12.46 -3.26
N THR A 18 -2.15 11.39 -3.02
CA THR A 18 -1.71 10.00 -3.19
C THR A 18 -1.20 9.77 -4.61
N LEU A 19 -1.97 10.14 -5.63
CA LEU A 19 -1.57 10.03 -7.04
C LEU A 19 -0.31 10.85 -7.37
N GLY A 20 -0.20 12.06 -6.80
CA GLY A 20 0.99 12.90 -6.95
C GLY A 20 2.25 12.25 -6.40
N ILE A 21 2.17 11.67 -5.20
CA ILE A 21 3.29 10.95 -4.57
C ILE A 21 3.61 9.67 -5.36
N SER A 22 2.61 8.86 -5.73
CA SER A 22 2.83 7.66 -6.57
C SER A 22 3.50 8.00 -7.90
N GLY A 23 3.10 9.11 -8.52
CA GLY A 23 3.72 9.64 -9.72
C GLY A 23 5.19 9.99 -9.49
N ALA A 24 5.49 10.75 -8.44
CA ALA A 24 6.87 11.14 -8.08
C ALA A 24 7.77 9.95 -7.72
N MET A 25 7.22 8.90 -7.09
CA MET A 25 7.95 7.65 -6.83
C MET A 25 8.24 6.89 -8.13
N SER A 26 7.38 6.98 -9.14
CA SER A 26 7.51 6.25 -10.41
C SER A 26 8.39 6.95 -11.47
N LEU A 27 8.96 8.14 -11.19
CA LEU A 27 9.81 8.87 -12.15
C LEU A 27 11.26 8.31 -12.26
N GLY A 28 11.61 7.27 -11.51
CA GLY A 28 12.94 6.67 -11.53
C GLY A 28 13.08 5.57 -12.57
N ALA A 29 14.09 5.65 -13.44
CA ALA A 29 14.33 4.64 -14.48
C ALA A 29 14.71 3.25 -13.95
N LEU A 30 15.20 3.17 -12.71
CA LEU A 30 15.60 1.91 -12.05
C LEU A 30 14.46 1.27 -11.23
N VAL A 31 13.29 1.94 -11.13
CA VAL A 31 12.14 1.43 -10.35
C VAL A 31 11.55 0.17 -10.98
N ASP A 32 11.54 0.10 -12.31
CA ASP A 32 10.92 -0.96 -13.09
C ASP A 32 11.95 -1.96 -13.65
N ASP A 33 13.13 -2.09 -13.02
CA ASP A 33 14.11 -3.11 -13.40
C ASP A 33 13.63 -4.51 -12.93
N PRO A 34 13.10 -5.36 -13.84
CA PRO A 34 12.52 -6.65 -13.48
C PRO A 34 13.58 -7.70 -13.08
N GLY A 35 14.86 -7.33 -13.16
CA GLY A 35 16.00 -8.22 -12.91
C GLY A 35 16.13 -8.72 -11.47
N ALA A 36 15.45 -8.10 -10.50
CA ALA A 36 15.45 -8.53 -9.11
C ALA A 36 14.33 -9.56 -8.87
N ASN A 37 14.66 -10.85 -9.04
CA ASN A 37 13.81 -11.99 -8.66
C ASN A 37 12.42 -12.06 -9.32
N GLY A 38 12.22 -11.41 -10.48
CA GLY A 38 10.97 -11.48 -11.25
C GLY A 38 9.84 -10.58 -10.74
N TYR A 39 10.10 -9.72 -9.75
CA TYR A 39 9.16 -8.68 -9.37
C TYR A 39 9.16 -7.55 -10.39
N ALA A 40 8.00 -6.96 -10.66
CA ALA A 40 7.91 -5.84 -11.60
C ALA A 40 8.58 -4.56 -11.08
N ARG A 41 8.83 -4.47 -9.77
CA ARG A 41 9.51 -3.35 -9.12
C ARG A 41 10.57 -3.84 -8.16
N SER A 42 11.76 -3.26 -8.22
CA SER A 42 12.90 -3.69 -7.40
C SER A 42 12.68 -3.52 -5.89
N ILE A 43 11.81 -2.58 -5.50
CA ILE A 43 11.40 -2.42 -4.09
C ILE A 43 10.67 -3.67 -3.55
N PHE A 44 9.90 -4.39 -4.38
CA PHE A 44 9.23 -5.61 -3.93
C PHE A 44 10.23 -6.75 -3.73
N ALA A 45 11.31 -6.80 -4.52
CA ALA A 45 12.38 -7.76 -4.28
C ALA A 45 13.06 -7.52 -2.92
N LEU A 46 13.20 -6.25 -2.48
CA LEU A 46 13.65 -5.93 -1.12
C LEU A 46 12.63 -6.38 -0.06
N TYR A 47 11.33 -6.19 -0.32
CA TYR A 47 10.28 -6.43 0.68
C TYR A 47 10.02 -7.92 0.92
N PHE A 48 10.26 -8.73 -0.11
CA PHE A 48 10.02 -10.17 -0.10
C PHE A 48 11.30 -11.02 -0.18
N SER A 49 12.47 -10.42 0.03
CA SER A 49 13.71 -11.18 0.11
C SER A 49 13.69 -12.14 1.31
N ARG A 50 14.20 -13.34 1.08
CA ARG A 50 14.32 -14.40 2.10
C ARG A 50 15.77 -14.69 2.45
N ASP A 51 16.69 -14.34 1.55
CA ASP A 51 18.11 -14.47 1.78
C ASP A 51 18.89 -13.29 1.17
N LEU A 52 20.20 -13.30 1.40
CA LEU A 52 21.09 -12.26 0.89
C LEU A 52 21.29 -12.33 -0.64
N ALA A 53 21.10 -13.50 -1.25
CA ALA A 53 21.26 -13.66 -2.69
C ALA A 53 20.17 -12.89 -3.44
N ASP A 54 18.97 -12.81 -2.87
CA ASP A 54 17.87 -11.98 -3.35
C ASP A 54 18.22 -10.49 -3.42
N LEU A 55 19.16 -10.04 -2.57
CA LEU A 55 19.61 -8.65 -2.49
C LEU A 55 20.94 -8.40 -3.23
N SER A 56 21.40 -9.36 -4.03
CA SER A 56 22.67 -9.26 -4.77
C SER A 56 22.75 -8.00 -5.66
N PHE A 57 21.63 -7.60 -6.26
CA PHE A 57 21.51 -6.39 -7.08
C PHE A 57 21.69 -5.08 -6.28
N LEU A 58 21.60 -5.13 -4.95
CA LEU A 58 21.84 -4.02 -4.04
C LEU A 58 23.24 -4.06 -3.42
N ASN A 59 24.10 -5.00 -3.77
CA ASN A 59 25.36 -5.21 -3.05
C ASN A 59 26.56 -4.54 -3.74
N GLY A 60 27.58 -4.17 -2.96
CA GLY A 60 28.83 -3.59 -3.48
C GLY A 60 28.68 -2.25 -4.22
N ALA A 61 29.68 -1.91 -5.04
CA ALA A 61 29.71 -0.66 -5.79
C ALA A 61 28.69 -0.64 -6.95
N GLU A 62 28.42 -1.79 -7.57
CA GLU A 62 27.47 -1.92 -8.68
C GLU A 62 26.02 -1.68 -8.23
N GLY A 63 25.65 -2.09 -7.01
CA GLY A 63 24.33 -1.85 -6.44
C GLY A 63 24.11 -0.42 -5.90
N ALA A 64 25.13 0.44 -5.85
CA ALA A 64 25.04 1.77 -5.26
C ALA A 64 23.98 2.68 -5.91
N PRO A 65 23.85 2.74 -7.25
CA PRO A 65 22.79 3.52 -7.90
C PRO A 65 21.38 3.03 -7.53
N MET A 66 21.18 1.71 -7.43
CA MET A 66 19.90 1.15 -7.03
C MET A 66 19.59 1.44 -5.56
N ARG A 67 20.57 1.31 -4.64
CA ARG A 67 20.38 1.70 -3.23
C ARG A 67 19.99 3.16 -3.10
N ALA A 68 20.69 4.06 -3.80
CA ALA A 68 20.38 5.49 -3.79
C ALA A 68 18.96 5.78 -4.30
N GLU A 69 18.51 5.08 -5.35
CA GLU A 69 17.15 5.20 -5.86
C GLU A 69 16.11 4.66 -4.87
N LEU A 70 16.34 3.49 -4.26
CA LEU A 70 15.43 2.96 -3.24
C LEU A 70 15.37 3.89 -2.01
N MET A 71 16.48 4.48 -1.58
CA MET A 71 16.49 5.48 -0.51
C MET A 71 15.69 6.74 -0.88
N ARG A 72 15.78 7.20 -2.13
CA ARG A 72 14.95 8.31 -2.64
C ARG A 72 13.46 7.97 -2.58
N ILE A 73 13.09 6.76 -2.99
CA ILE A 73 11.71 6.27 -2.93
C ILE A 73 11.24 6.19 -1.48
N GLN A 74 12.04 5.60 -0.59
CA GLN A 74 11.75 5.51 0.85
C GLN A 74 11.55 6.88 1.51
N ALA A 75 12.33 7.90 1.10
CA ALA A 75 12.15 9.26 1.59
C ALA A 75 10.77 9.86 1.22
N LEU A 76 10.23 9.49 0.06
CA LEU A 76 8.86 9.84 -0.34
C LEU A 76 7.81 8.97 0.35
N ASP A 77 8.14 7.69 0.58
CA ASP A 77 7.27 6.70 1.23
C ASP A 77 7.02 7.01 2.71
N LEU A 78 7.75 7.96 3.32
CA LEU A 78 7.40 8.53 4.62
C LEU A 78 6.03 9.23 4.61
N TYR A 79 5.66 9.88 3.50
CA TYR A 79 4.43 10.66 3.38
C TYR A 79 3.30 9.89 2.70
N TYR A 80 3.64 8.88 1.92
CA TYR A 80 2.69 8.08 1.17
C TYR A 80 1.61 7.40 2.03
N PRO A 81 1.93 6.72 3.16
CA PRO A 81 0.90 6.11 4.02
C PRO A 81 -0.02 7.13 4.64
N LEU A 82 0.47 8.33 4.95
CA LEU A 82 -0.39 9.43 5.43
C LEU A 82 -1.40 9.85 4.35
N ALA A 83 -0.98 9.85 3.08
CA ALA A 83 -1.86 10.18 1.96
C ALA A 83 -2.89 9.07 1.69
N TYR A 84 -2.45 7.83 1.40
CA TYR A 84 -3.37 6.76 0.99
C TYR A 84 -4.14 6.17 2.19
N GLY A 85 -3.46 5.96 3.32
CA GLY A 85 -4.09 5.50 4.56
C GLY A 85 -5.01 6.56 5.15
N GLY A 86 -4.59 7.84 5.10
CA GLY A 86 -5.43 8.97 5.48
C GLY A 86 -6.67 9.12 4.59
N MET A 87 -6.54 8.92 3.28
CA MET A 87 -7.67 8.90 2.34
C MET A 87 -8.73 7.87 2.78
N ALA A 88 -8.30 6.61 3.02
CA ALA A 88 -9.18 5.54 3.48
C ALA A 88 -9.78 5.86 4.86
N PHE A 89 -8.97 6.32 5.81
CA PHE A 89 -9.39 6.70 7.16
C PHE A 89 -10.53 7.74 7.11
N VAL A 90 -10.32 8.84 6.39
CA VAL A 90 -11.30 9.93 6.29
C VAL A 90 -12.57 9.45 5.59
N PHE A 91 -12.44 8.61 4.55
CA PHE A 91 -13.59 8.04 3.85
C PHE A 91 -14.46 7.19 4.78
N PHE A 92 -13.85 6.25 5.50
CA PHE A 92 -14.56 5.39 6.43
C PHE A 92 -15.11 6.15 7.63
N ALA A 93 -14.37 7.12 8.17
CA ALA A 93 -14.86 7.97 9.26
C ALA A 93 -16.10 8.75 8.83
N SER A 94 -16.08 9.29 7.60
CA SER A 94 -17.24 9.99 7.02
C SER A 94 -18.46 9.08 6.90
N LEU A 95 -18.29 7.84 6.46
CA LEU A 95 -19.36 6.84 6.42
C LEU A 95 -19.85 6.45 7.82
N GLY A 96 -18.94 6.25 8.77
CA GLY A 96 -19.24 5.90 10.16
C GLY A 96 -20.07 6.98 10.85
N LEU A 97 -19.70 8.25 10.64
CA LEU A 97 -20.47 9.41 11.11
C LEU A 97 -21.87 9.48 10.46
N ARG A 98 -22.05 8.97 9.24
CA ARG A 98 -23.36 8.79 8.59
C ARG A 98 -24.16 7.57 9.09
N GLY A 99 -23.68 6.89 10.12
CA GLY A 99 -24.36 5.75 10.74
C GLY A 99 -24.01 4.38 10.12
N VAL A 100 -23.07 4.32 9.18
CA VAL A 100 -22.59 3.03 8.63
C VAL A 100 -21.64 2.39 9.64
N LYS A 101 -22.19 1.62 10.60
CA LYS A 101 -21.43 1.05 11.73
C LYS A 101 -20.20 0.24 11.30
N LEU A 102 -20.31 -0.54 10.23
CA LEU A 102 -19.21 -1.35 9.69
C LEU A 102 -18.00 -0.50 9.24
N ALA A 103 -18.21 0.78 8.90
CA ALA A 103 -17.13 1.67 8.48
C ALA A 103 -16.12 1.94 9.60
N TRP A 104 -16.51 1.85 10.88
CA TRP A 104 -15.56 2.03 11.99
C TRP A 104 -14.46 0.97 12.02
N LEU A 105 -14.74 -0.26 11.55
CA LEU A 105 -13.70 -1.26 11.36
C LEU A 105 -12.71 -0.81 10.27
N GLY A 106 -13.21 -0.21 9.18
CA GLY A 106 -12.39 0.38 8.13
C GLY A 106 -11.52 1.54 8.64
N VAL A 107 -12.03 2.37 9.56
CA VAL A 107 -11.24 3.44 10.21
C VAL A 107 -10.05 2.85 10.98
N ILE A 108 -10.29 1.83 11.80
CA ILE A 108 -9.25 1.18 12.60
C ILE A 108 -8.20 0.56 11.68
N LEU A 109 -8.63 -0.21 10.68
CA LEU A 109 -7.72 -0.86 9.73
C LEU A 109 -6.90 0.15 8.94
N ALA A 110 -7.49 1.25 8.46
CA ALA A 110 -6.77 2.30 7.75
C ALA A 110 -5.72 2.99 8.66
N ALA A 111 -6.04 3.24 9.93
CA ALA A 111 -5.08 3.80 10.88
C ALA A 111 -3.91 2.82 11.16
N LEU A 112 -4.22 1.53 11.31
CA LEU A 112 -3.21 0.48 11.51
C LEU A 112 -2.32 0.31 10.27
N THR A 113 -2.87 0.45 9.06
CA THR A 113 -2.08 0.44 7.82
C THR A 113 -1.01 1.53 7.82
N ILE A 114 -1.32 2.75 8.27
CA ILE A 114 -0.34 3.84 8.36
C ILE A 114 0.84 3.41 9.26
N GLY A 115 0.54 2.91 10.45
CA GLY A 115 1.58 2.46 11.38
C GLY A 115 2.39 1.28 10.86
N ALA A 116 1.74 0.33 10.19
CA ALA A 116 2.40 -0.84 9.61
C ALA A 116 3.34 -0.47 8.46
N ASP A 117 2.94 0.48 7.62
CA ASP A 117 3.74 0.99 6.50
C ASP A 117 4.98 1.74 7.01
N LEU A 118 4.82 2.64 7.99
CA LEU A 118 5.96 3.31 8.62
C LEU A 118 6.95 2.33 9.28
N ALA A 119 6.44 1.25 9.89
CA ALA A 119 7.28 0.21 10.48
C ALA A 119 8.03 -0.61 9.41
N GLU A 120 7.38 -0.94 8.30
CA GLU A 120 8.02 -1.60 7.15
C GLU A 120 9.13 -0.72 6.54
N ASN A 121 8.85 0.56 6.32
CA ASN A 121 9.82 1.51 5.76
C ASN A 121 11.05 1.69 6.66
N GLU A 122 10.88 1.68 7.98
CA GLU A 122 12.00 1.71 8.93
C GLU A 122 12.91 0.48 8.78
N VAL A 123 12.34 -0.72 8.60
CA VAL A 123 13.12 -1.93 8.38
C VAL A 123 13.83 -1.89 7.03
N ALA A 124 13.15 -1.43 5.97
CA ALA A 124 13.72 -1.25 4.64
C ALA A 124 14.94 -0.32 4.68
N ASN A 125 14.82 0.84 5.34
CA ASN A 125 15.89 1.82 5.46
C ASN A 125 17.10 1.25 6.21
N ARG A 126 16.88 0.43 7.25
CA ARG A 126 17.98 -0.25 7.95
C ARG A 126 18.69 -1.27 7.08
N ILE A 127 17.96 -2.05 6.30
CA ILE A 127 18.56 -2.99 5.34
C ILE A 127 19.42 -2.25 4.32
N LEU A 128 18.91 -1.14 3.76
CA LEU A 128 19.65 -0.33 2.80
C LEU A 128 20.92 0.28 3.42
N ALA A 129 20.83 0.76 4.67
CA ALA A 129 21.97 1.30 5.40
C ALA A 129 23.03 0.22 5.74
N ASP A 130 22.59 -0.97 6.16
CA ASP A 130 23.48 -2.10 6.42
C ASP A 130 24.24 -2.48 5.15
N LEU A 131 23.55 -2.58 4.00
CA LEU A 131 24.17 -2.85 2.70
C LEU A 131 25.13 -1.75 2.25
N GLU A 132 24.80 -0.48 2.49
CA GLU A 132 25.69 0.65 2.18
C GLU A 132 26.98 0.60 3.02
N ALA A 133 26.88 0.19 4.30
CA ALA A 133 28.02 0.00 5.19
C ALA A 133 28.80 -1.30 4.92
N GLY A 134 28.35 -2.16 4.01
CA GLY A 134 28.94 -3.48 3.76
C GLY A 134 28.67 -4.49 4.90
N ALA A 135 27.65 -4.25 5.72
CA ALA A 135 27.18 -5.17 6.76
C ALA A 135 26.18 -6.19 6.21
N ASP A 136 25.98 -7.28 6.95
CA ASP A 136 25.03 -8.34 6.61
C ASP A 136 23.61 -8.01 7.15
N PRO A 137 22.60 -7.78 6.29
CA PRO A 137 21.24 -7.46 6.71
C PRO A 137 20.38 -8.68 7.05
N THR A 138 20.93 -9.91 7.02
CA THR A 138 20.15 -11.17 7.12
C THR A 138 19.20 -11.21 8.31
N GLU A 139 19.62 -10.70 9.48
CA GLU A 139 18.78 -10.65 10.70
C GLU A 139 17.50 -9.81 10.55
N ARG A 140 17.41 -8.97 9.50
CA ARG A 140 16.28 -8.08 9.25
C ARG A 140 15.31 -8.59 8.20
N LEU A 141 15.68 -9.60 7.42
CA LEU A 141 14.87 -10.07 6.29
C LEU A 141 13.54 -10.67 6.77
N ASP A 142 13.56 -11.44 7.86
CA ASP A 142 12.33 -11.98 8.46
C ASP A 142 11.41 -10.87 9.00
N ALA A 143 11.99 -9.82 9.58
CA ALA A 143 11.22 -8.66 10.02
C ALA A 143 10.60 -7.93 8.82
N MET A 144 11.36 -7.77 7.73
CA MET A 144 10.90 -7.12 6.51
C MET A 144 9.70 -7.86 5.91
N TRP A 145 9.82 -9.18 5.78
CA TRP A 145 8.75 -10.04 5.32
C TRP A 145 7.50 -9.93 6.20
N GLY A 146 7.68 -9.99 7.52
CA GLY A 146 6.59 -9.89 8.49
C GLY A 146 5.85 -8.56 8.41
N HIS A 147 6.59 -7.45 8.41
CA HIS A 147 6.00 -6.11 8.34
C HIS A 147 5.27 -5.87 7.00
N THR A 148 5.83 -6.35 5.90
CA THR A 148 5.19 -6.29 4.58
C THR A 148 3.82 -6.96 4.61
N TRP A 149 3.72 -8.17 5.14
CA TRP A 149 2.44 -8.88 5.22
C TRP A 149 1.45 -8.29 6.23
N ILE A 150 1.92 -7.74 7.34
CA ILE A 150 1.06 -7.00 8.28
C ILE A 150 0.41 -5.82 7.57
N LYS A 151 1.20 -5.01 6.85
CA LYS A 151 0.69 -3.89 6.06
C LYS A 151 -0.34 -4.35 5.05
N TRP A 152 0.01 -5.33 4.22
CA TRP A 152 -0.86 -5.87 3.18
C TRP A 152 -2.14 -6.49 3.75
N GLY A 153 -2.05 -7.14 4.91
CA GLY A 153 -3.20 -7.68 5.63
C GLY A 153 -4.19 -6.59 6.06
N PHE A 154 -3.70 -5.45 6.58
CA PHE A 154 -4.57 -4.31 6.90
C PHE A 154 -5.19 -3.68 5.65
N ILE A 155 -4.43 -3.55 4.56
CA ILE A 155 -4.93 -3.08 3.26
C ILE A 155 -6.06 -3.99 2.74
N ALA A 156 -5.82 -5.30 2.72
CA ALA A 156 -6.81 -6.28 2.32
C ALA A 156 -8.05 -6.24 3.22
N GLY A 157 -7.85 -6.06 4.53
CA GLY A 157 -8.91 -5.94 5.51
C GLY A 157 -9.83 -4.75 5.22
N TYR A 158 -9.29 -3.54 5.05
CA TYR A 158 -10.15 -2.39 4.78
C TYR A 158 -10.71 -2.42 3.35
N ALA A 159 -10.03 -3.05 2.39
CA ALA A 159 -10.61 -3.35 1.08
C ALA A 159 -11.84 -4.25 1.22
N ALA A 160 -11.76 -5.35 1.96
CA ALA A 160 -12.89 -6.24 2.22
C ALA A 160 -14.06 -5.51 2.91
N VAL A 161 -13.77 -4.65 3.89
CA VAL A 161 -14.77 -3.78 4.54
C VAL A 161 -15.45 -2.86 3.54
N MET A 162 -14.68 -2.19 2.66
CA MET A 162 -15.24 -1.35 1.61
C MET A 162 -16.14 -2.14 0.66
N GLY A 163 -15.68 -3.31 0.21
CA GLY A 163 -16.44 -4.21 -0.64
C GLY A 163 -17.77 -4.60 0.00
N ALA A 164 -17.76 -5.00 1.27
CA ALA A 164 -18.96 -5.33 2.03
C ALA A 164 -19.93 -4.14 2.13
N ILE A 165 -19.43 -2.95 2.48
CA ILE A 165 -20.27 -1.73 2.53
C ILE A 165 -20.90 -1.44 1.17
N MET A 166 -20.14 -1.54 0.06
CA MET A 166 -20.67 -1.28 -1.28
C MET A 166 -21.72 -2.31 -1.69
N VAL A 167 -21.52 -3.60 -1.37
CA VAL A 167 -22.54 -4.65 -1.61
C VAL A 167 -23.81 -4.36 -0.82
N LEU A 168 -23.70 -4.07 0.47
CA LEU A 168 -24.84 -3.76 1.34
C LEU A 168 -25.59 -2.51 0.89
N ALA A 169 -24.87 -1.50 0.39
CA ALA A 169 -25.44 -0.29 -0.20
C ALA A 169 -26.00 -0.49 -1.62
N ARG A 170 -26.04 -1.73 -2.13
CA ARG A 170 -26.47 -2.12 -3.50
C ARG A 170 -25.64 -1.47 -4.62
N ARG A 171 -24.41 -1.04 -4.33
CA ARG A 171 -23.44 -0.47 -5.29
C ARG A 171 -22.50 -1.53 -5.82
N ARG A 172 -23.06 -2.59 -6.42
CA ARG A 172 -22.32 -3.82 -6.78
C ARG A 172 -21.13 -3.58 -7.70
N LEU A 173 -21.24 -2.67 -8.67
CA LEU A 173 -20.12 -2.37 -9.59
C LEU A 173 -18.92 -1.77 -8.86
N LEU A 174 -19.13 -0.90 -7.87
CA LEU A 174 -18.05 -0.35 -7.05
C LEU A 174 -17.46 -1.35 -6.06
N ALA A 175 -18.21 -2.40 -5.72
CA ALA A 175 -17.72 -3.45 -4.82
C ALA A 175 -16.69 -4.37 -5.48
N VAL A 176 -16.68 -4.47 -6.82
CA VAL A 176 -15.81 -5.40 -7.55
C VAL A 176 -14.34 -5.13 -7.23
N PHE A 177 -13.89 -3.89 -7.34
CA PHE A 177 -12.49 -3.52 -7.14
C PHE A 177 -11.95 -3.83 -5.73
N PRO A 178 -12.59 -3.38 -4.62
CA PRO A 178 -12.15 -3.75 -3.28
C PRO A 178 -12.18 -5.26 -3.01
N ILE A 179 -13.15 -6.00 -3.55
CA ILE A 179 -13.22 -7.46 -3.39
C ILE A 179 -12.05 -8.14 -4.11
N LEU A 180 -11.77 -7.73 -5.35
CA LEU A 180 -10.63 -8.26 -6.11
C LEU A 180 -9.29 -7.91 -5.46
N ALA A 181 -9.13 -6.69 -4.92
CA ALA A 181 -7.93 -6.31 -4.19
C ALA A 181 -7.72 -7.16 -2.92
N ALA A 182 -8.76 -7.35 -2.11
CA ALA A 182 -8.68 -8.20 -0.93
C ALA A 182 -8.37 -9.67 -1.28
N GLY A 183 -9.03 -10.20 -2.31
CA GLY A 183 -8.78 -11.56 -2.82
C GLY A 183 -7.38 -11.72 -3.41
N GLY A 184 -6.89 -10.72 -4.15
CA GLY A 184 -5.55 -10.69 -4.73
C GLY A 184 -4.46 -10.69 -3.66
N ALA A 185 -4.60 -9.87 -2.62
CA ALA A 185 -3.69 -9.89 -1.47
C ALA A 185 -3.67 -11.26 -0.77
N GLY A 186 -4.84 -11.89 -0.59
CA GLY A 186 -4.94 -13.25 -0.05
C GLY A 186 -4.27 -14.29 -0.95
N ALA A 187 -4.45 -14.21 -2.27
CA ALA A 187 -3.81 -15.09 -3.23
C ALA A 187 -2.27 -14.96 -3.18
N ALA A 188 -1.76 -13.72 -3.14
CA ALA A 188 -0.33 -13.46 -3.01
C ALA A 188 0.25 -13.99 -1.70
N TYR A 189 -0.50 -13.94 -0.59
CA TYR A 189 -0.06 -14.51 0.68
C TYR A 189 0.06 -16.04 0.60
N VAL A 190 -0.97 -16.70 0.06
CA VAL A 190 -1.00 -18.16 -0.08
C VAL A 190 0.05 -18.67 -1.06
N SER A 191 0.38 -17.89 -2.11
CA SER A 191 1.45 -18.21 -3.04
C SER A 191 2.85 -17.89 -2.50
N ALA A 192 2.98 -17.56 -1.21
CA ALA A 192 4.24 -17.17 -0.57
C ALA A 192 4.94 -16.04 -1.33
N ALA A 193 4.18 -15.02 -1.75
CA ALA A 193 4.64 -13.90 -2.56
C ALA A 193 5.26 -14.29 -3.91
N ASP A 194 4.83 -15.40 -4.55
CA ASP A 194 5.22 -15.68 -5.94
C ASP A 194 5.19 -14.40 -6.79
N PRO A 195 6.30 -14.01 -7.47
CA PRO A 195 6.41 -12.71 -8.09
C PRO A 195 5.31 -12.42 -9.12
N LEU A 196 4.90 -13.43 -9.89
CA LEU A 196 3.82 -13.28 -10.87
C LEU A 196 2.49 -12.99 -10.18
N VAL A 197 2.13 -13.79 -9.16
CA VAL A 197 0.88 -13.60 -8.40
C VAL A 197 0.89 -12.27 -7.67
N PHE A 198 2.02 -11.90 -7.06
CA PHE A 198 2.15 -10.64 -6.33
C PHE A 198 2.02 -9.43 -7.26
N ASN A 199 2.66 -9.45 -8.44
CA ASN A 199 2.53 -8.37 -9.42
C ASN A 199 1.07 -8.18 -9.83
N TRP A 200 0.32 -9.26 -10.06
CA TRP A 200 -1.13 -9.17 -10.32
C TRP A 200 -1.91 -8.59 -9.14
N ALA A 201 -1.64 -9.04 -7.92
CA ALA A 201 -2.28 -8.52 -6.71
C ALA A 201 -2.03 -7.02 -6.53
N TYR A 202 -0.80 -6.57 -6.75
CA TYR A 202 -0.42 -5.15 -6.71
C TYR A 202 -1.19 -4.32 -7.75
N GLN A 203 -1.32 -4.81 -8.98
CA GLN A 203 -2.09 -4.11 -10.02
C GLN A 203 -3.57 -3.96 -9.64
N LEU A 204 -4.15 -4.90 -8.90
CA LEU A 204 -5.52 -4.82 -8.40
C LEU A 204 -5.72 -3.75 -7.31
N LEU A 205 -4.65 -3.34 -6.63
CA LEU A 205 -4.72 -2.24 -5.66
C LEU A 205 -5.02 -0.90 -6.34
N ILE A 206 -4.56 -0.67 -7.57
CA ILE A 206 -4.78 0.58 -8.30
C ILE A 206 -6.27 0.90 -8.48
N PRO A 207 -7.09 0.05 -9.14
CA PRO A 207 -8.51 0.33 -9.32
C PRO A 207 -9.26 0.33 -7.97
N PHE A 208 -8.79 -0.42 -6.97
CA PHE A 208 -9.33 -0.35 -5.62
C PHE A 208 -9.11 1.03 -4.99
N MET A 209 -7.88 1.54 -4.97
CA MET A 209 -7.56 2.86 -4.40
C MET A 209 -8.35 3.97 -5.11
N LEU A 210 -8.55 3.86 -6.43
CA LEU A 210 -9.37 4.80 -7.21
C LEU A 210 -10.88 4.68 -6.91
N SER A 211 -11.36 3.52 -6.45
CA SER A 211 -12.76 3.34 -6.08
C SER A 211 -13.15 4.18 -4.85
N ILE A 212 -12.20 4.48 -3.95
CA ILE A 212 -12.42 5.30 -2.74
C ILE A 212 -12.86 6.73 -3.07
N PRO A 213 -12.10 7.54 -3.84
CA PRO A 213 -12.51 8.90 -4.20
C PRO A 213 -13.77 8.91 -5.09
N VAL A 214 -13.98 7.90 -5.94
CA VAL A 214 -15.23 7.77 -6.72
C VAL A 214 -16.43 7.58 -5.77
N ALA A 215 -16.31 6.67 -4.80
CA ALA A 215 -17.35 6.48 -3.79
C ALA A 215 -17.55 7.76 -2.96
N ALA A 216 -16.47 8.44 -2.56
CA ALA A 216 -16.52 9.69 -1.81
C ALA A 216 -17.30 10.78 -2.57
N PHE A 217 -17.01 10.96 -3.86
CA PHE A 217 -17.75 11.89 -4.72
C PHE A 217 -19.25 11.56 -4.74
N MET A 218 -19.61 10.29 -4.91
CA MET A 218 -21.03 9.88 -4.90
C MET A 218 -21.70 10.16 -3.55
N TYR A 219 -21.03 9.88 -2.43
CA TYR A 219 -21.59 10.13 -1.09
C TYR A 219 -21.64 11.62 -0.74
N SER A 220 -20.76 12.47 -1.29
CA SER A 220 -20.86 13.92 -1.12
C SER A 220 -22.13 14.51 -1.76
N ARG A 221 -22.69 13.83 -2.77
CA ARG A 221 -23.89 14.26 -3.51
C ARG A 221 -25.20 13.66 -3.01
N ALA A 222 -25.14 12.59 -2.21
CA ALA A 222 -26.34 12.00 -1.62
C ALA A 222 -26.88 12.90 -0.49
N GLU A 223 -28.14 13.30 -0.62
CA GLU A 223 -28.93 14.06 0.34
C GLU A 223 -29.42 13.19 1.50
#